data_AF-A0A969BCA4-F1
#
_entry.id   AF-A0A969BCA4-F1
#
_cell.length_a   1.000
_cell.length_b   1.000
_cell.length_c   1.000
_cell.angle_alpha   90.00
_cell.angle_beta   90.00
_cell.angle_gamma   90.00
#
_symmetry.space_group_name_H-M   'P 1'
#
loop_
_entity.id
_entity.type
_entity.pdbx_description
1 polymer ?
#
loop_
_entity_poly.entity_id
_entity_poly.type
_entity_poly.pdbx_seq_one_letter_code
_entity_poly.pdbx_strand_id
1 'polypeptide(L)'
;MLCGQSAYAQVGGMNQRKGGEDFYFINKLLNLGRYYELTSTTVYPSPRESNRVPFGTGKAVGDLLKQKTGWRTYQIESFLWLQEVINLLSELYHAKNSEMPLLTNNVHPALMFFLQQCNWQAKVEEIKRNVSSEENFKKRFYQWLDPLLLVKYFNSVHDARFQKQPVLAQAKQLLQHARLPDIDRKQNLMGTLEVFRGLDKQKISIFT
;
A
#
# COMPACT_ATOMS: atom_id res chain seq x y z
N MET A 1 -1.89 -17.19 6.44
CA MET A 1 -0.73 -16.66 7.20
C MET A 1 -0.32 -17.70 8.21
N LEU A 2 0.97 -18.02 8.28
CA LEU A 2 1.57 -18.82 9.35
C LEU A 2 2.53 -17.92 10.14
N CYS A 3 2.59 -18.10 11.45
CA CYS A 3 3.47 -17.32 12.33
C CYS A 3 4.11 -18.26 13.34
N GLY A 4 5.45 -18.23 13.45
CA GLY A 4 6.15 -19.01 14.47
C GLY A 4 5.84 -18.49 15.87
N GLN A 5 5.80 -19.39 16.85
CA GLN A 5 5.46 -19.07 18.25
C GLN A 5 6.30 -17.92 18.83
N SER A 6 7.62 -17.92 18.56
CA SER A 6 8.52 -16.87 19.05
C SER A 6 8.18 -15.50 18.46
N ALA A 7 7.88 -15.41 17.16
CA ALA A 7 7.52 -14.16 16.51
C ALA A 7 6.15 -13.66 16.99
N TYR A 8 5.19 -14.58 17.17
CA TYR A 8 3.88 -14.28 17.75
C TYR A 8 4.01 -13.64 19.15
N ALA A 9 4.79 -14.27 20.03
CA ALA A 9 5.03 -13.76 21.38
C ALA A 9 5.76 -12.41 21.37
N GLN A 10 6.77 -12.26 20.50
CA GLN A 10 7.57 -11.04 20.39
C GLN A 10 6.75 -9.81 19.98
N VAL A 11 5.73 -9.97 19.11
CA VAL A 11 4.83 -8.86 18.74
C VAL A 11 3.64 -8.68 19.70
N GLY A 12 3.62 -9.41 20.82
CA GLY A 12 2.55 -9.36 21.82
C GLY A 12 1.24 -10.01 21.36
N GLY A 13 1.30 -10.97 20.44
CA GLY A 13 0.15 -11.70 19.92
C GLY A 13 -0.85 -10.88 19.09
N MET A 14 -2.01 -11.48 18.82
CA MET A 14 -3.12 -10.81 18.14
C MET A 14 -3.80 -9.79 19.06
N ASN A 15 -4.21 -8.68 18.46
CA ASN A 15 -4.98 -7.67 19.17
C ASN A 15 -6.46 -8.09 19.29
N GLN A 16 -7.17 -7.50 20.26
CA GLN A 16 -8.60 -7.79 20.52
C GLN A 16 -9.55 -6.83 19.78
N ARG A 17 -9.10 -6.18 18.70
CA ARG A 17 -9.94 -5.23 17.96
C ARG A 17 -11.03 -5.98 17.21
N LYS A 18 -12.20 -5.35 17.09
CA LYS A 18 -13.33 -5.89 16.30
C LYS A 18 -13.11 -5.52 14.83
N GLY A 19 -12.31 -6.32 14.12
CA GLY A 19 -11.97 -6.15 12.71
C GLY A 19 -10.59 -5.54 12.48
N GLY A 20 -9.92 -6.01 11.44
CA GLY A 20 -8.56 -5.60 11.06
C GLY A 20 -7.48 -6.13 12.00
N GLU A 21 -7.81 -7.07 12.87
CA GLU A 21 -6.88 -7.66 13.82
C GLU A 21 -5.67 -8.28 13.12
N ASP A 22 -5.92 -8.94 11.99
CA ASP A 22 -4.95 -9.51 11.07
C ASP A 22 -4.03 -8.43 10.48
N PHE A 23 -4.60 -7.33 10.00
CA PHE A 23 -3.86 -6.20 9.43
C PHE A 23 -2.88 -5.59 10.45
N TYR A 24 -3.34 -5.27 11.67
CA TYR A 24 -2.47 -4.73 12.71
C TYR A 24 -1.42 -5.76 13.16
N PHE A 25 -1.79 -7.04 13.21
CA PHE A 25 -0.86 -8.10 13.58
C PHE A 25 0.24 -8.28 12.53
N ILE A 26 -0.12 -8.30 11.24
CA ILE A 26 0.83 -8.36 10.12
C ILE A 26 1.73 -7.13 10.13
N ASN A 27 1.19 -5.93 10.32
CA ASN A 27 2.00 -4.71 10.38
C ASN A 27 3.09 -4.78 11.46
N LYS A 28 2.76 -5.31 12.65
CA LYS A 28 3.75 -5.56 13.71
C LYS A 28 4.79 -6.61 13.31
N LEU A 29 4.37 -7.70 12.65
CA LEU A 29 5.29 -8.75 12.21
C LEU A 29 6.26 -8.29 11.12
N LEU A 30 5.82 -7.44 10.20
CA LEU A 30 6.68 -6.92 9.12
C LEU A 30 7.92 -6.19 9.70
N ASN A 31 7.78 -5.54 10.85
CA ASN A 31 8.88 -4.86 11.54
C ASN A 31 9.96 -5.81 12.08
N LEU A 32 9.63 -7.09 12.32
CA LEU A 32 10.61 -8.11 12.73
C LEU A 32 11.44 -8.63 11.55
N GLY A 33 10.98 -8.40 10.31
CA GLY A 33 11.53 -9.01 9.11
C GLY A 33 11.34 -10.52 9.06
N ARG A 34 12.14 -11.21 8.23
CA ARG A 34 12.18 -12.69 8.09
C ARG A 34 10.84 -13.32 7.71
N TYR A 35 10.09 -12.68 6.82
CA TYR A 35 8.91 -13.27 6.21
C TYR A 35 9.25 -13.83 4.84
N TYR A 36 8.46 -14.81 4.41
CA TYR A 36 8.60 -15.49 3.13
C TYR A 36 7.22 -15.74 2.54
N GLU A 37 7.15 -15.74 1.22
CA GLU A 37 5.94 -16.12 0.50
C GLU A 37 5.91 -17.64 0.30
N LEU A 38 4.78 -18.27 0.64
CA LEU A 38 4.55 -19.70 0.42
C LEU A 38 3.84 -19.90 -0.92
N THR A 39 4.59 -20.25 -1.95
CA THR A 39 4.07 -20.41 -3.33
C THR A 39 3.74 -21.85 -3.73
N SER A 40 4.17 -22.83 -2.92
CA SER A 40 3.97 -24.26 -3.21
C SER A 40 2.66 -24.84 -2.66
N THR A 41 1.99 -24.11 -1.78
CA THR A 41 0.78 -24.57 -1.09
C THR A 41 -0.39 -23.67 -1.45
N THR A 42 -1.49 -24.26 -1.89
CA THR A 42 -2.73 -23.54 -2.21
C THR A 42 -3.82 -23.93 -1.22
N VAL A 43 -4.50 -22.91 -0.66
CA VAL A 43 -5.69 -23.09 0.18
C VAL A 43 -6.92 -22.55 -0.55
N TYR A 44 -8.07 -23.20 -0.37
CA TYR A 44 -9.33 -22.82 -1.02
C TYR A 44 -10.32 -22.30 0.03
N PRO A 45 -10.20 -21.05 0.49
CA PRO A 45 -11.17 -20.47 1.41
C PRO A 45 -12.51 -20.26 0.70
N SER A 46 -13.62 -20.66 1.33
CA SER A 46 -14.95 -20.34 0.81
C SER A 46 -15.20 -18.83 0.92
N PRO A 47 -15.57 -18.14 -0.18
CA PRO A 47 -16.07 -16.78 -0.08
C PRO A 47 -17.40 -16.81 0.69
N ARG A 48 -17.59 -15.86 1.61
CA ARG A 48 -18.85 -15.71 2.34
C ARG A 48 -19.11 -14.24 2.61
N GLU A 49 -20.36 -13.81 2.43
CA GLU A 49 -20.79 -12.53 2.93
C GLU A 49 -20.82 -12.54 4.47
N SER A 50 -20.48 -11.42 5.09
CA SER A 50 -20.53 -11.28 6.55
C SER A 50 -20.60 -9.81 6.95
N ASN A 51 -21.53 -9.49 7.86
CA ASN A 51 -21.68 -8.16 8.45
C ASN A 51 -21.18 -8.11 9.91
N ARG A 52 -20.41 -9.11 10.37
CA ARG A 52 -19.93 -9.20 11.77
C ARG A 52 -18.93 -8.08 12.12
N VAL A 53 -18.31 -7.48 11.13
CA VAL A 53 -17.31 -6.41 11.24
C VAL A 53 -17.62 -5.32 10.21
N PRO A 54 -17.30 -4.05 10.52
CA PRO A 54 -17.62 -2.92 9.63
C PRO A 54 -16.79 -2.87 8.35
N PHE A 55 -15.69 -3.62 8.29
CA PHE A 55 -14.80 -3.76 7.14
C PHE A 55 -14.16 -5.15 7.13
N GLY A 56 -13.61 -5.56 5.98
CA GLY A 56 -12.96 -6.86 5.78
C GLY A 56 -13.60 -7.67 4.65
N THR A 57 -13.03 -8.84 4.35
CA THR A 57 -13.36 -9.63 3.14
C THR A 57 -14.84 -9.98 3.05
N GLY A 58 -15.48 -10.39 4.16
CA GLY A 58 -16.90 -10.76 4.13
C GLY A 58 -17.83 -9.57 3.87
N LYS A 59 -17.49 -8.39 4.39
CA LYS A 59 -18.21 -7.14 4.11
C LYS A 59 -18.02 -6.73 2.65
N ALA A 60 -16.79 -6.80 2.15
CA ALA A 60 -16.45 -6.49 0.76
C ALA A 60 -17.16 -7.42 -0.24
N VAL A 61 -17.26 -8.73 0.05
CA VAL A 61 -18.05 -9.68 -0.76
C VAL A 61 -19.51 -9.28 -0.77
N GLY A 62 -20.10 -8.95 0.38
CA GLY A 62 -21.49 -8.51 0.46
C GLY A 62 -21.74 -7.20 -0.32
N ASP A 63 -20.81 -6.25 -0.25
CA ASP A 63 -20.90 -5.00 -1.01
C ASP A 63 -20.75 -5.23 -2.52
N LEU A 64 -19.87 -6.16 -2.92
CA LEU A 64 -19.67 -6.57 -4.31
C LEU A 64 -20.94 -7.21 -4.90
N LEU A 65 -21.58 -8.12 -4.16
CA LEU A 65 -22.82 -8.77 -4.61
C LEU A 65 -23.98 -7.79 -4.79
N LYS A 66 -23.97 -6.66 -4.07
CA LYS A 66 -24.99 -5.60 -4.18
C LYS A 66 -24.71 -4.60 -5.31
N GLN A 67 -23.44 -4.36 -5.64
CA GLN A 67 -23.06 -3.40 -6.68
C GLN A 67 -23.24 -3.96 -8.09
N LYS A 68 -24.08 -3.31 -8.89
CA LYS A 68 -24.29 -3.68 -10.31
C LYS A 68 -23.31 -3.00 -11.28
N THR A 69 -22.61 -1.96 -10.84
CA THR A 69 -21.78 -1.09 -11.69
C THR A 69 -20.29 -1.47 -11.73
N GLY A 70 -19.92 -2.62 -11.16
CA GLY A 70 -18.53 -3.05 -11.01
C GLY A 70 -17.76 -2.31 -9.90
N TRP A 71 -16.56 -2.79 -9.61
CA TRP A 71 -15.74 -2.30 -8.51
C TRP A 71 -14.91 -1.07 -8.90
N ARG A 72 -14.75 -0.15 -7.94
CA ARG A 72 -13.91 1.04 -8.09
C ARG A 72 -12.71 0.95 -7.15
N THR A 73 -11.56 1.43 -7.60
CA THR A 73 -10.30 1.40 -6.87
C THR A 73 -9.61 2.77 -6.91
N TYR A 74 -8.54 2.91 -6.14
CA TYR A 74 -7.69 4.10 -6.17
C TYR A 74 -7.08 4.31 -7.57
N GLN A 75 -6.90 5.56 -7.93
CA GLN A 75 -6.19 5.98 -9.14
C GLN A 75 -4.72 5.60 -9.07
N ILE A 76 -4.17 5.03 -10.13
CA ILE A 76 -2.79 4.56 -10.17
C ILE A 76 -1.80 5.71 -10.01
N GLU A 77 -2.17 6.90 -10.48
CA GLU A 77 -1.40 8.14 -10.35
C GLU A 77 -1.10 8.46 -8.89
N SER A 78 -2.00 8.14 -7.95
CA SER A 78 -1.74 8.33 -6.52
C SER A 78 -0.61 7.45 -5.98
N PHE A 79 -0.37 6.28 -6.58
CA PHE A 79 0.79 5.45 -6.24
C PHE A 79 2.07 6.04 -6.82
N LEU A 80 1.99 6.66 -8.00
CA LEU A 80 3.14 7.31 -8.64
C LEU A 80 3.57 8.56 -7.85
N TRP A 81 2.62 9.34 -7.31
CA TRP A 81 2.96 10.47 -6.45
C TRP A 81 3.76 10.05 -5.21
N LEU A 82 3.49 8.87 -4.63
CA LEU A 82 4.29 8.36 -3.51
C LEU A 82 5.76 8.17 -3.87
N GLN A 83 6.05 7.80 -5.13
CA GLN A 83 7.42 7.65 -5.60
C GLN A 83 8.20 8.97 -5.53
N GLU A 84 7.53 10.11 -5.74
CA GLU A 84 8.17 11.44 -5.68
C GLU A 84 8.82 11.68 -4.31
N VAL A 85 8.18 11.25 -3.21
CA VAL A 85 8.75 11.39 -1.86
C VAL A 85 9.74 10.27 -1.53
N ILE A 86 9.48 9.05 -2.00
CA ILE A 86 10.41 7.92 -1.84
C ILE A 86 11.76 8.23 -2.49
N ASN A 87 11.74 8.86 -3.66
CA ASN A 87 12.95 9.24 -4.39
C ASN A 87 13.73 10.36 -3.70
N LEU A 88 13.07 11.18 -2.88
CA LEU A 88 13.69 12.26 -2.11
C LEU A 88 14.27 11.81 -0.76
N LEU A 89 14.18 10.52 -0.39
CA LEU A 89 14.59 10.08 0.95
C LEU A 89 16.08 10.31 1.23
N SER A 90 16.94 10.19 0.23
CA SER A 90 18.37 10.45 0.38
C SER A 90 18.61 11.93 0.68
N GLU A 91 18.02 12.81 -0.13
CA GLU A 91 18.11 14.26 -0.01
C GLU A 91 17.53 14.72 1.33
N LEU A 92 16.38 14.18 1.75
CA LEU A 92 15.77 14.48 3.05
C LEU A 92 16.66 14.09 4.23
N TYR A 93 17.43 12.99 4.11
CA TYR A 93 18.39 12.60 5.14
C TYR A 93 19.54 13.60 5.27
N HIS A 94 20.09 14.10 4.15
CA HIS A 94 21.23 15.03 4.16
C HIS A 94 20.83 16.50 4.37
N ALA A 95 19.57 16.87 4.07
CA ALA A 95 19.10 18.25 4.12
C ALA A 95 18.94 18.83 5.53
N LYS A 96 19.17 20.12 5.68
CA LYS A 96 18.77 20.86 6.89
C LYS A 96 17.25 21.04 6.94
N ASN A 97 16.71 21.22 8.14
CA ASN A 97 15.26 21.43 8.33
C ASN A 97 14.73 22.62 7.48
N SER A 98 15.53 23.67 7.31
CA SER A 98 15.19 24.84 6.49
C SER A 98 15.10 24.54 4.98
N GLU A 99 15.73 23.45 4.52
CA GLU A 99 15.79 23.08 3.10
C GLU A 99 14.65 22.13 2.71
N MET A 100 14.04 21.44 3.68
CA MET A 100 12.99 20.45 3.44
C MET A 100 11.79 20.98 2.62
N PRO A 101 11.25 22.19 2.88
CA PRO A 101 10.14 22.71 2.08
C PRO A 101 10.51 22.90 0.59
N LEU A 102 11.75 23.31 0.31
CA LEU A 102 12.24 23.51 -1.06
C LEU A 102 12.39 22.17 -1.79
N LEU A 103 12.91 21.15 -1.10
CA LEU A 103 13.04 19.80 -1.67
C LEU A 103 11.70 19.19 -2.07
N THR A 104 10.65 19.46 -1.28
CA THR A 104 9.30 18.93 -1.54
C THR A 104 8.45 19.81 -2.46
N ASN A 105 9.00 20.87 -3.06
CA ASN A 105 8.21 21.82 -3.86
C ASN A 105 7.61 21.18 -5.13
N ASN A 106 8.28 20.16 -5.67
CA ASN A 106 7.82 19.42 -6.85
C ASN A 106 6.96 18.19 -6.49
N VAL A 107 6.73 17.93 -5.20
CA VAL A 107 5.85 16.84 -4.77
C VAL A 107 4.41 17.21 -5.06
N HIS A 108 3.65 16.27 -5.59
CA HIS A 108 2.28 16.47 -6.01
C HIS A 108 1.43 17.07 -4.87
N PRO A 109 0.67 18.15 -5.11
CA PRO A 109 -0.03 18.88 -4.05
C PRO A 109 -0.97 18.02 -3.20
N ALA A 110 -1.56 16.97 -3.76
CA ALA A 110 -2.42 16.05 -3.03
C ALA A 110 -1.66 15.20 -2.01
N LEU A 111 -0.46 14.72 -2.38
CA LEU A 111 0.43 14.02 -1.46
C LEU A 111 0.97 14.99 -0.40
N MET A 112 1.39 16.18 -0.83
CA MET A 112 1.90 17.19 0.09
C MET A 112 0.84 17.58 1.14
N PHE A 113 -0.41 17.79 0.71
CA PHE A 113 -1.52 18.08 1.62
C PHE A 113 -1.68 17.00 2.70
N PHE A 114 -1.69 15.72 2.31
CA PHE A 114 -1.77 14.61 3.25
C PHE A 114 -0.56 14.55 4.20
N LEU A 115 0.66 14.74 3.68
CA LEU A 115 1.88 14.73 4.49
C LEU A 115 1.89 15.85 5.53
N GLN A 116 1.40 17.04 5.19
CA GLN A 116 1.25 18.13 6.17
C GLN A 116 0.29 17.75 7.30
N GLN A 117 -0.83 17.08 7.00
CA GLN A 117 -1.73 16.56 8.05
C GLN A 117 -1.06 15.53 8.96
N CYS A 118 -0.01 14.87 8.48
CA CYS A 118 0.76 13.89 9.23
C CYS A 118 1.97 14.50 9.99
N ASN A 119 2.16 15.83 9.97
CA ASN A 119 3.33 16.51 10.54
C ASN A 119 4.66 15.90 10.06
N TRP A 120 4.76 15.62 8.75
CA TRP A 120 5.88 14.87 8.18
C TRP A 120 7.25 15.49 8.46
N GLN A 121 7.40 16.82 8.51
CA GLN A 121 8.68 17.47 8.79
C GLN A 121 9.19 17.11 10.19
N ALA A 122 8.32 17.23 11.20
CA ALA A 122 8.65 16.88 12.58
C ALA A 122 8.99 15.39 12.70
N LYS A 123 8.33 14.54 11.91
CA LYS A 123 8.62 13.11 11.86
C LYS A 123 9.98 12.80 11.22
N VAL A 124 10.28 13.41 10.08
CA VAL A 124 11.60 13.28 9.42
C VAL A 124 12.71 13.73 10.37
N GLU A 125 12.53 14.87 11.04
CA GLU A 125 13.47 15.37 12.05
C GLU A 125 13.62 14.41 13.25
N GLU A 126 12.52 13.86 13.77
CA GLU A 126 12.57 12.85 14.82
C GLU A 126 13.35 11.61 14.37
N ILE A 127 13.10 11.09 13.17
CA ILE A 127 13.82 9.94 12.64
C ILE A 127 15.31 10.24 12.51
N LYS A 128 15.68 11.39 11.90
CA LYS A 128 17.07 11.81 11.71
C LYS A 128 17.86 11.89 13.01
N ARG A 129 17.23 12.39 14.08
CA ARG A 129 17.86 12.47 15.41
C ARG A 129 18.13 11.09 16.04
N ASN A 130 17.42 10.06 15.61
CA ASN A 130 17.47 8.72 16.20
C ASN A 130 18.23 7.68 15.35
N VAL A 131 18.84 8.09 14.24
CA VAL A 131 19.56 7.20 13.32
C VAL A 131 20.89 7.82 12.91
N SER A 132 21.90 6.98 12.72
CA SER A 132 23.26 7.42 12.35
C SER A 132 23.62 7.13 10.88
N SER A 133 22.71 6.54 10.11
CA SER A 133 22.95 6.20 8.70
C SER A 133 21.69 6.40 7.86
N GLU A 134 21.90 6.69 6.57
CA GLU A 134 20.85 6.84 5.57
C GLU A 134 20.00 5.56 5.42
N GLU A 135 20.63 4.39 5.52
CA GLU A 135 19.93 3.10 5.48
C GLU A 135 18.94 2.96 6.64
N ASN A 136 19.36 3.29 7.86
CA ASN A 136 18.49 3.25 9.03
C ASN A 136 17.41 4.34 8.98
N PHE A 137 17.73 5.50 8.41
CA PHE A 137 16.74 6.55 8.12
C PHE A 137 15.64 6.02 7.19
N LYS A 138 16.00 5.46 6.03
CA LYS A 138 15.03 4.88 5.07
C LYS A 138 14.19 3.80 5.74
N LYS A 139 14.82 2.89 6.50
CA LYS A 139 14.11 1.84 7.25
C LYS A 139 13.08 2.42 8.21
N ARG A 140 13.45 3.40 9.04
CA ARG A 140 12.51 4.05 9.98
C ARG A 140 11.46 4.88 9.27
N PHE A 141 11.79 5.50 8.14
CA PHE A 141 10.82 6.20 7.32
C PHE A 141 9.74 5.24 6.80
N TYR A 142 10.10 4.07 6.29
CA TYR A 142 9.13 3.05 5.86
C TYR A 142 8.34 2.43 7.02
N GLN A 143 8.92 2.37 8.22
CA GLN A 143 8.17 2.00 9.43
C GLN A 143 7.14 3.06 9.84
N TRP A 144 7.41 4.34 9.53
CA TRP A 144 6.46 5.41 9.74
C TRP A 144 5.41 5.47 8.62
N LEU A 145 5.83 5.36 7.36
CA LEU A 145 4.98 5.19 6.18
C LEU A 145 4.46 3.75 6.09
N ASP A 146 3.83 3.31 7.17
CA ASP A 146 3.32 1.95 7.31
C ASP A 146 2.09 1.72 6.40
N PRO A 147 1.66 0.46 6.22
CA PRO A 147 0.48 0.14 5.44
C PRO A 147 -0.79 0.89 5.91
N LEU A 148 -0.88 1.27 7.18
CA LEU A 148 -2.05 2.00 7.69
C LEU A 148 -2.02 3.45 7.22
N LEU A 149 -0.86 4.10 7.25
CA LEU A 149 -0.67 5.45 6.76
C LEU A 149 -0.87 5.51 5.24
N LEU A 150 -0.44 4.48 4.50
CA LEU A 150 -0.73 4.34 3.08
C LEU A 150 -2.24 4.25 2.80
N VAL A 151 -2.99 3.43 3.54
CA VAL A 151 -4.45 3.37 3.39
C VAL A 151 -5.11 4.72 3.71
N LYS A 152 -4.63 5.42 4.75
CA LYS A 152 -5.11 6.77 5.08
C LYS A 152 -4.81 7.77 3.96
N TYR A 153 -3.62 7.70 3.37
CA TYR A 153 -3.23 8.52 2.23
C TYR A 153 -4.19 8.31 1.06
N PHE A 154 -4.36 7.06 0.63
CA PHE A 154 -5.22 6.75 -0.51
C PHE A 154 -6.68 7.15 -0.25
N ASN A 155 -7.20 6.97 0.96
CA ASN A 155 -8.53 7.46 1.30
C ASN A 155 -8.59 8.99 1.27
N SER A 156 -7.63 9.70 1.89
CA SER A 156 -7.58 11.17 1.91
C SER A 156 -7.58 11.78 0.51
N VAL A 157 -6.75 11.26 -0.39
CA VAL A 157 -6.67 11.70 -1.79
C VAL A 157 -8.01 11.51 -2.50
N HIS A 158 -8.70 10.40 -2.23
CA HIS A 158 -9.89 10.01 -2.97
C HIS A 158 -11.22 10.46 -2.35
N ASP A 159 -11.20 10.90 -1.10
CA ASP A 159 -12.35 11.52 -0.44
C ASP A 159 -12.49 12.99 -0.80
N ALA A 160 -11.37 13.66 -1.15
CA ALA A 160 -11.36 15.10 -1.40
C ALA A 160 -11.49 15.48 -2.88
N ARG A 161 -10.54 15.02 -3.72
CA ARG A 161 -10.32 15.60 -5.06
C ARG A 161 -10.36 14.58 -6.20
N PHE A 162 -9.99 13.32 -5.95
CA PHE A 162 -9.81 12.32 -6.99
C PHE A 162 -10.79 11.16 -6.79
N GLN A 163 -11.84 11.06 -7.59
CA GLN A 163 -12.77 9.95 -7.41
C GLN A 163 -12.15 8.61 -7.76
N LYS A 164 -12.46 7.57 -6.97
CA LYS A 164 -12.10 6.18 -7.30
C LYS A 164 -12.62 5.81 -8.69
N GLN A 165 -11.79 5.12 -9.46
CA GLN A 165 -12.04 4.78 -10.86
C GLN A 165 -12.33 3.29 -11.04
N PRO A 166 -12.99 2.87 -12.13
CA PRO A 166 -13.23 1.45 -12.40
C PRO A 166 -11.93 0.64 -12.41
N VAL A 167 -11.92 -0.51 -11.74
CA VAL A 167 -10.73 -1.38 -11.61
C VAL A 167 -10.10 -1.71 -12.96
N LEU A 168 -10.91 -2.04 -13.96
CA LEU A 168 -10.42 -2.38 -15.30
C LEU A 168 -9.65 -1.22 -15.95
N ALA A 169 -10.11 0.02 -15.76
CA ALA A 169 -9.44 1.19 -16.32
C ALA A 169 -8.07 1.40 -15.65
N GLN A 170 -8.02 1.34 -14.33
CA GLN A 170 -6.79 1.50 -13.55
C GLN A 170 -5.79 0.35 -13.80
N ALA A 171 -6.29 -0.86 -13.96
CA ALA A 171 -5.47 -2.03 -14.28
C ALA A 171 -4.81 -1.91 -15.67
N LYS A 172 -5.52 -1.37 -16.67
CA LYS A 172 -4.95 -1.07 -18.00
C LYS A 172 -3.90 0.04 -17.92
N GLN A 173 -4.18 1.13 -17.20
CA GLN A 173 -3.21 2.20 -17.00
C GLN A 173 -1.93 1.69 -16.33
N LEU A 174 -2.04 0.79 -15.35
CA LEU A 174 -0.88 0.16 -14.72
C LEU A 174 -0.02 -0.63 -15.71
N LEU A 175 -0.64 -1.47 -16.56
CA LEU A 175 0.10 -2.23 -17.59
C LEU A 175 0.83 -1.31 -18.57
N GLN A 176 0.16 -0.23 -19.01
CA GLN A 176 0.74 0.79 -19.88
C GLN A 176 1.93 1.49 -19.22
N HIS A 177 1.80 1.86 -17.94
CA HIS A 177 2.87 2.49 -17.18
C HIS A 177 4.09 1.56 -17.03
N ALA A 178 3.83 0.27 -16.77
CA ALA A 178 4.87 -0.75 -16.66
C ALA A 178 5.50 -1.15 -18.00
N ARG A 179 5.02 -0.58 -19.13
CA ARG A 179 5.42 -0.96 -20.50
C ARG A 179 5.28 -2.46 -20.77
N LEU A 180 4.38 -3.11 -20.06
CA LEU A 180 4.07 -4.52 -20.25
C LEU A 180 3.06 -4.63 -21.39
N PRO A 181 3.10 -5.72 -22.19
CA PRO A 181 2.18 -5.87 -23.31
C PRO A 181 0.75 -5.73 -22.82
N ASP A 182 0.04 -4.75 -23.35
CA ASP A 182 -1.41 -4.67 -23.25
C ASP A 182 -1.92 -5.83 -24.12
N ILE A 183 -2.18 -6.99 -23.51
CA ILE A 183 -2.56 -8.18 -24.26
C ILE A 183 -4.00 -7.99 -24.73
N ASP A 184 -4.12 -7.35 -25.89
CA ASP A 184 -5.34 -6.97 -26.61
C ASP A 184 -6.09 -8.20 -27.17
N ARG A 185 -6.41 -9.16 -26.30
CA ARG A 185 -7.26 -10.31 -26.66
C ARG A 185 -8.49 -10.46 -25.79
N LYS A 186 -8.57 -9.76 -24.66
CA LYS A 186 -9.73 -9.79 -23.76
C LYS A 186 -9.80 -8.45 -23.03
N GLN A 187 -10.37 -7.42 -23.65
CA GLN A 187 -10.62 -6.10 -23.04
C GLN A 187 -11.69 -6.14 -21.92
N ASN A 188 -11.70 -7.21 -21.12
CA ASN A 188 -12.62 -7.44 -20.03
C ASN A 188 -11.83 -7.80 -18.76
N LEU A 189 -12.51 -7.72 -17.62
CA LEU A 189 -11.91 -7.93 -16.31
C LEU A 189 -11.17 -9.28 -16.18
N MET A 190 -11.73 -10.35 -16.75
CA MET A 190 -11.15 -11.70 -16.67
C MET A 190 -9.86 -11.82 -17.47
N GLY A 191 -9.83 -11.24 -18.67
CA GLY A 191 -8.63 -11.17 -19.48
C GLY A 191 -7.49 -10.46 -18.77
N THR A 192 -7.78 -9.25 -18.26
CA THR A 192 -6.81 -8.48 -17.48
C THR A 192 -6.32 -9.24 -16.25
N LEU A 193 -7.21 -9.94 -15.54
CA LEU A 193 -6.83 -10.79 -14.39
C LEU A 193 -5.89 -11.95 -14.79
N GLU A 194 -6.13 -12.61 -15.92
CA GLU A 194 -5.25 -13.67 -16.44
C GLU A 194 -3.84 -13.14 -16.74
N VAL A 195 -3.74 -11.91 -17.28
CA VAL A 195 -2.45 -11.25 -17.53
C VAL A 195 -1.69 -11.03 -16.22
N PHE A 196 -2.29 -10.38 -15.22
CA PHE A 196 -1.63 -10.14 -13.93
C PHE A 196 -1.20 -11.45 -13.25
N ARG A 197 -2.05 -12.49 -13.29
CA ARG A 197 -1.66 -13.82 -12.77
C ARG A 197 -0.49 -14.44 -13.52
N GLY A 198 -0.37 -14.19 -14.82
CA GLY A 198 0.79 -14.61 -15.62
C GLY A 198 2.07 -13.90 -15.18
N LEU A 199 1.99 -12.58 -14.98
CA LEU A 199 3.11 -11.75 -14.50
C LEU A 199 3.57 -12.18 -13.10
N ASP A 200 2.63 -12.39 -12.17
CA ASP A 200 2.93 -12.84 -10.80
C ASP A 200 3.65 -14.19 -10.80
N LYS A 201 3.21 -15.14 -11.64
CA LYS A 201 3.86 -16.45 -11.80
C LYS A 201 5.30 -16.34 -12.31
N GLN A 202 5.56 -15.36 -13.17
CA GLN A 202 6.89 -15.11 -13.73
C GLN A 202 7.76 -14.22 -12.82
N LYS A 203 7.21 -13.72 -11.70
CA LYS A 203 7.87 -12.76 -10.80
C LYS A 203 8.37 -11.51 -11.52
N ILE A 204 7.65 -11.07 -12.55
CA ILE A 204 7.98 -9.84 -13.27
C ILE A 204 7.56 -8.66 -12.40
N SER A 205 8.52 -7.80 -12.04
CA SER A 205 8.20 -6.57 -11.31
C SER A 205 7.49 -5.59 -12.23
N ILE A 206 6.35 -5.08 -11.78
CA ILE A 206 5.53 -4.09 -12.50
C ILE A 206 6.03 -2.66 -12.21
N PHE A 207 6.82 -2.50 -11.14
CA PHE A 207 7.45 -1.24 -10.76
C PHE A 207 8.97 -1.42 -10.79
N THR A 208 9.65 -0.57 -11.55
CA THR A 208 11.12 -0.45 -11.62
C THR A 208 11.53 0.89 -11.05
#